data_AF-H0UMK2-F1
#
_entry.id   AF-H0UMK2-F1
#
_cell.length_a   1.000
_cell.length_b   1.000
_cell.length_c   1.000
_cell.angle_alpha   90.00
_cell.angle_beta   90.00
_cell.angle_gamma   90.00
#
_symmetry.space_group_name_H-M   'P 1'
#
loop_
_entity.id
_entity.type
_entity.pdbx_description
1 polymer ?
#
loop_
_entity_poly.entity_id
_entity_poly.type
_entity_poly.pdbx_seq_one_letter_code
_entity_poly.pdbx_strand_id
1 'polypeptide(L)'
;MNDQEPQLEFSFPPPPESVPSWAESEAKKWRDLDDFQLQVRLEEDTGLKVDFHHAPLSPRLWAFTYVRRELGRGRIYVNADLPYIWQQFAFYHELHHLLHDHKGCYFWSQTLVPLSRFETQADLFAWAAVLPLWEEAGTEW
;
A
#
# COMPACT_ATOMS: atom_id res chain seq x y z
N MET A 1 27.15 -28.94 -15.56
CA MET A 1 26.33 -28.92 -14.32
C MET A 1 25.59 -27.61 -14.35
N ASN A 2 24.26 -27.66 -14.49
CA ASN A 2 23.41 -26.48 -14.38
C ASN A 2 23.26 -26.19 -12.89
N ASP A 3 24.01 -25.21 -12.40
CA ASP A 3 23.78 -24.62 -11.08
C ASP A 3 22.55 -23.71 -11.20
N GLN A 4 21.35 -24.31 -11.20
CA GLN A 4 20.14 -23.57 -10.89
C GLN A 4 20.08 -23.44 -9.37
N GLU A 5 20.35 -22.22 -8.87
CA GLU A 5 20.00 -21.87 -7.49
C GLU A 5 18.53 -22.28 -7.26
N PRO A 6 18.21 -22.91 -6.12
CA PRO A 6 16.82 -23.24 -5.81
C PRO A 6 16.03 -21.94 -5.81
N GLN A 7 15.06 -21.81 -6.72
CA GLN A 7 14.08 -20.75 -6.63
C GLN A 7 13.31 -21.00 -5.34
N LEU A 8 13.68 -20.29 -4.27
CA LEU A 8 12.84 -20.18 -3.09
C LEU A 8 11.50 -19.65 -3.56
N GLU A 9 10.50 -20.54 -3.54
CA GLU A 9 9.12 -20.19 -3.83
C GLU A 9 8.75 -19.07 -2.85
N PHE A 10 8.43 -17.90 -3.41
CA PHE A 10 8.13 -16.73 -2.61
C PHE A 10 6.83 -17.00 -1.84
N SER A 11 6.90 -17.03 -0.51
CA SER A 11 5.72 -17.13 0.34
C SER A 11 5.30 -15.75 0.79
N PHE A 12 4.03 -15.44 0.57
CA PHE A 12 3.40 -14.26 1.11
C PHE A 12 3.34 -14.33 2.65
N PRO A 13 3.63 -13.23 3.37
CA PRO A 13 3.63 -13.25 4.83
C PRO A 13 2.20 -13.29 5.39
N PRO A 14 1.97 -13.95 6.54
CA PRO A 14 0.67 -13.89 7.22
C PRO A 14 0.40 -12.49 7.81
N PRO A 15 -0.87 -12.18 8.14
CA PRO A 15 -1.20 -10.96 8.88
C PRO A 15 -0.48 -10.92 10.24
N PRO A 16 -0.23 -9.72 10.80
CA PRO A 16 0.31 -9.58 12.14
C PRO A 16 -0.67 -10.12 13.19
N GLU A 17 -0.15 -10.56 14.34
CA GLU A 17 -0.98 -11.05 15.46
C GLU A 17 -1.98 -10.01 15.97
N SER A 18 -1.63 -8.72 15.87
CA SER A 18 -2.52 -7.62 16.19
C SER A 18 -2.19 -6.38 15.35
N VAL A 19 -3.23 -5.63 15.03
CA VAL A 19 -3.11 -4.32 14.38
C VAL A 19 -3.35 -3.25 15.46
N PRO A 20 -2.49 -2.21 15.54
CA PRO A 20 -2.67 -1.17 16.53
C PRO A 20 -3.91 -0.30 16.21
N SER A 21 -4.59 0.17 17.26
CA SER A 21 -5.86 0.89 17.14
C SER A 21 -5.80 2.17 16.31
N TRP A 22 -4.63 2.82 16.22
CA TRP A 22 -4.44 3.98 15.35
C TRP A 22 -4.59 3.59 13.87
N ALA A 23 -4.01 2.45 13.47
CA ALA A 23 -4.04 1.97 12.09
C ALA A 23 -5.45 1.53 11.73
N GLU A 24 -6.15 0.83 12.62
CA GLU A 24 -7.56 0.48 12.44
C GLU A 24 -8.46 1.71 12.28
N SER A 25 -8.30 2.68 13.18
CA SER A 25 -9.12 3.90 13.16
C SER A 25 -8.91 4.72 11.90
N GLU A 26 -7.70 4.71 11.36
CA GLU A 26 -7.36 5.43 10.16
C GLU A 26 -7.77 4.68 8.90
N ALA A 27 -7.39 3.41 8.76
CA ALA A 27 -7.75 2.57 7.62
C ALA A 27 -9.27 2.43 7.46
N LYS A 28 -10.03 2.36 8.57
CA LYS A 28 -11.50 2.33 8.54
C LYS A 28 -12.13 3.48 7.76
N LYS A 29 -11.45 4.62 7.64
CA LYS A 29 -11.93 5.76 6.87
C LYS A 29 -11.85 5.53 5.35
N TRP A 30 -10.94 4.67 4.93
CA TRP A 30 -10.63 4.40 3.53
C TRP A 30 -11.22 3.07 3.05
N ARG A 31 -11.52 2.15 3.97
CA ARG A 31 -12.24 0.90 3.69
C ARG A 31 -13.64 1.17 3.14
N ASP A 32 -14.12 0.21 2.34
CA ASP A 32 -15.47 0.16 1.79
C ASP A 32 -15.84 1.33 0.85
N LEU A 33 -14.84 2.08 0.39
CA LEU A 33 -14.99 3.12 -0.61
C LEU A 33 -14.76 2.55 -2.01
N ASP A 34 -15.61 2.93 -2.96
CA ASP A 34 -15.34 2.67 -4.37
C ASP A 34 -14.24 3.61 -4.90
N ASP A 35 -13.72 3.32 -6.10
CA ASP A 35 -12.66 4.10 -6.73
C ASP A 35 -12.98 5.60 -6.82
N PHE A 36 -14.23 5.97 -7.09
CA PHE A 36 -14.63 7.37 -7.20
C PHE A 36 -14.63 8.05 -5.83
N GLN A 37 -15.19 7.39 -4.82
CA GLN A 37 -15.19 7.87 -3.44
C GLN A 37 -13.77 8.01 -2.88
N LEU A 38 -12.88 7.06 -3.18
CA LEU A 38 -11.46 7.12 -2.85
C LEU A 38 -10.79 8.33 -3.48
N GLN A 39 -11.03 8.58 -4.77
CA GLN A 39 -10.46 9.74 -5.48
C GLN A 39 -10.94 11.07 -4.90
N VAL A 40 -12.24 11.21 -4.67
CA VAL A 40 -12.82 12.43 -4.08
C VAL A 40 -12.22 12.69 -2.70
N ARG A 41 -12.19 11.67 -1.84
CA ARG A 41 -11.65 11.80 -0.49
C ARG A 41 -10.16 12.11 -0.49
N LEU A 42 -9.38 11.48 -1.37
CA LEU A 42 -7.96 11.79 -1.55
C LEU A 42 -7.73 13.22 -2.00
N GLU A 43 -8.54 13.71 -2.93
CA GLU A 43 -8.45 15.09 -3.40
C GLU A 43 -8.77 16.08 -2.27
N GLU A 44 -9.77 15.78 -1.43
CA GLU A 44 -10.11 16.58 -0.24
C GLU A 44 -8.98 16.61 0.81
N ASP A 45 -8.41 15.45 1.14
CA ASP A 45 -7.39 15.33 2.19
C ASP A 45 -6.00 15.83 1.75
N THR A 46 -5.66 15.68 0.46
CA THR A 46 -4.29 15.95 -0.03
C THR A 46 -4.18 17.11 -1.02
N GLY A 47 -5.30 17.56 -1.61
CA GLY A 47 -5.32 18.50 -2.72
C GLY A 47 -4.78 17.93 -4.04
N LEU A 48 -4.55 16.61 -4.12
CA LEU A 48 -4.06 15.93 -5.32
C LEU A 48 -5.19 15.22 -6.05
N LYS A 49 -5.20 15.33 -7.39
CA LYS A 49 -5.97 14.44 -8.25
C LYS A 49 -5.19 13.15 -8.45
N VAL A 50 -5.71 12.04 -7.92
CA VAL A 50 -5.00 10.76 -7.92
C VAL A 50 -5.72 9.76 -8.82
N ASP A 51 -5.00 9.16 -9.76
CA ASP A 51 -5.51 8.06 -10.58
C ASP A 51 -5.00 6.71 -10.03
N PHE A 52 -5.83 5.67 -10.07
CA PHE A 52 -5.45 4.31 -9.68
C PHE A 52 -5.36 3.42 -10.91
N HIS A 53 -4.31 2.60 -10.97
CA HIS A 53 -4.05 1.72 -12.11
C HIS A 53 -3.66 0.32 -11.64
N HIS A 54 -4.33 -0.69 -12.18
CA HIS A 54 -3.89 -2.08 -12.11
C HIS A 54 -3.25 -2.44 -13.44
N ALA A 55 -1.97 -2.81 -13.43
CA ALA A 55 -1.23 -3.20 -14.63
C ALA A 55 -0.19 -4.27 -14.29
N PRO A 56 0.21 -5.13 -15.25
CA PRO A 56 1.33 -6.03 -15.05
C PRO A 56 2.60 -5.24 -14.73
N LEU A 57 3.23 -5.54 -13.60
CA LEU A 57 4.51 -4.94 -13.19
C LEU A 57 5.60 -6.01 -13.09
N SER A 58 6.84 -5.59 -12.84
CA SER A 58 7.92 -6.53 -12.54
C SER A 58 7.53 -7.44 -11.37
N PRO A 59 7.86 -8.74 -11.38
CA PRO A 59 7.57 -9.66 -10.27
C PRO A 59 8.16 -9.22 -8.91
N ARG A 60 9.14 -8.31 -8.92
CA ARG A 60 9.76 -7.74 -7.71
C ARG A 60 9.07 -6.47 -7.20
N LEU A 61 8.01 -6.02 -7.86
CA LEU A 61 7.31 -4.78 -7.55
C LEU A 61 5.83 -5.08 -7.33
N TRP A 62 5.34 -4.77 -6.13
CA TRP A 62 3.95 -4.99 -5.75
C TRP A 62 3.07 -3.81 -6.11
N ALA A 63 3.54 -2.61 -5.80
CA ALA A 63 2.92 -1.36 -6.19
C ALA A 63 3.96 -0.24 -6.15
N PHE A 64 3.59 0.94 -6.63
CA PHE A 64 4.33 2.18 -6.38
C PHE A 64 3.42 3.40 -6.54
N THR A 65 3.72 4.44 -5.77
CA THR A 65 3.12 5.76 -5.90
C THR A 65 4.01 6.71 -6.67
N TYR A 66 3.40 7.54 -7.52
CA TYR A 66 4.07 8.62 -8.24
C TYR A 66 3.33 9.94 -8.04
N VAL A 67 4.02 10.97 -7.52
CA VAL A 67 3.42 12.28 -7.25
C VAL A 67 4.15 13.40 -7.99
N ARG A 68 3.39 14.25 -8.68
CA ARG A 68 3.82 15.55 -9.23
C ARG A 68 3.03 16.67 -8.55
N ARG A 69 3.55 17.15 -7.41
CA ARG A 69 2.85 18.14 -6.58
C ARG A 69 2.67 19.47 -7.30
N GLU A 70 3.61 19.85 -8.15
CA GLU A 70 3.55 21.05 -8.98
C GLU A 70 2.40 21.03 -10.00
N LEU A 71 1.92 19.83 -10.38
CA LEU A 71 0.76 19.64 -11.24
C LEU A 71 -0.50 19.26 -10.46
N GLY A 72 -0.42 19.16 -9.13
CA GLY A 72 -1.51 18.69 -8.28
C GLY A 72 -1.98 17.28 -8.62
N ARG A 73 -1.06 16.38 -9.04
CA ARG A 73 -1.41 15.03 -9.52
C ARG A 73 -0.63 13.94 -8.80
N GLY A 74 -1.30 12.83 -8.53
CA GLY A 74 -0.73 11.58 -8.05
C GLY A 74 -1.19 10.40 -8.89
N ARG A 75 -0.48 9.28 -8.79
CA ARG A 75 -0.90 7.99 -9.34
C ARG A 75 -0.46 6.87 -8.41
N ILE A 76 -1.31 5.86 -8.25
CA ILE A 76 -0.95 4.60 -7.62
C ILE A 76 -1.03 3.52 -8.69
N TYR A 77 0.06 2.77 -8.86
CA TYR A 77 0.11 1.59 -9.72
C TYR A 77 0.22 0.35 -8.86
N VAL A 78 -0.70 -0.59 -9.04
CA VAL A 78 -0.73 -1.89 -8.38
C VAL A 78 -0.44 -2.98 -9.40
N ASN A 79 0.39 -3.96 -9.02
CA ASN A 79 0.70 -5.08 -9.87
C ASN A 79 -0.52 -6.00 -10.01
N ALA A 80 -1.08 -6.04 -11.22
CA ALA A 80 -2.26 -6.85 -11.53
C ALA A 80 -2.00 -8.37 -11.46
N ASP A 81 -0.73 -8.80 -11.45
CA ASP A 81 -0.35 -10.22 -11.37
C ASP A 81 -0.33 -10.76 -9.92
N LEU A 82 -0.53 -9.92 -8.92
CA LEU A 82 -0.66 -10.36 -7.52
C LEU A 82 -2.01 -11.05 -7.26
N PRO A 83 -2.10 -11.98 -6.30
CA PRO A 83 -3.40 -12.41 -5.79
C PRO A 83 -4.20 -11.22 -5.26
N TYR A 84 -5.54 -11.29 -5.33
CA TYR A 84 -6.42 -10.15 -5.05
C TYR A 84 -6.14 -9.49 -3.69
N ILE A 85 -5.98 -10.28 -2.63
CA ILE A 85 -5.71 -9.75 -1.28
C ILE A 85 -4.39 -8.96 -1.22
N TRP A 86 -3.39 -9.36 -2.01
CA TRP A 86 -2.11 -8.67 -2.11
C TRP A 86 -2.15 -7.44 -3.01
N GLN A 87 -3.04 -7.42 -4.01
CA GLN A 87 -3.36 -6.18 -4.73
C GLN A 87 -3.96 -5.15 -3.76
N GLN A 88 -4.91 -5.56 -2.92
CA GLN A 88 -5.50 -4.69 -1.90
C GLN A 88 -4.45 -4.22 -0.88
N PHE A 89 -3.63 -5.13 -0.37
CA PHE A 89 -2.56 -4.78 0.57
C PHE A 89 -1.62 -3.74 -0.03
N ALA A 90 -1.11 -3.98 -1.25
CA ALA A 90 -0.19 -3.08 -1.92
C ALA A 90 -0.83 -1.71 -2.21
N PHE A 91 -2.11 -1.68 -2.61
CA PHE A 91 -2.87 -0.44 -2.77
C PHE A 91 -2.91 0.39 -1.49
N TYR A 92 -3.33 -0.20 -0.37
CA TYR A 92 -3.45 0.54 0.89
C TYR A 92 -2.09 0.97 1.46
N HIS A 93 -1.05 0.18 1.24
CA HIS A 93 0.33 0.56 1.59
C HIS A 93 0.73 1.84 0.85
N GLU A 94 0.52 1.89 -0.47
CA GLU A 94 0.80 3.08 -1.29
C GLU A 94 -0.11 4.28 -0.94
N LEU A 95 -1.37 4.01 -0.61
CA LEU A 95 -2.31 5.03 -0.14
C LEU A 95 -1.78 5.72 1.13
N HIS A 96 -1.26 4.94 2.08
CA HIS A 96 -0.65 5.49 3.29
C HIS A 96 0.55 6.40 2.96
N HIS A 97 1.41 6.00 2.02
CA HIS A 97 2.50 6.87 1.56
C HIS A 97 1.98 8.18 0.98
N LEU A 98 0.93 8.14 0.16
CA LEU A 98 0.37 9.35 -0.43
C LEU A 98 -0.22 10.30 0.62
N LEU A 99 -0.85 9.76 1.67
CA LEU A 99 -1.45 10.52 2.75
C LEU A 99 -0.43 11.18 3.67
N HIS A 100 0.68 10.50 3.96
CA HIS A 100 1.62 10.95 5.00
C HIS A 100 2.95 11.48 4.47
N ASP A 101 3.34 11.13 3.25
CA ASP A 101 4.62 11.57 2.68
C ASP A 101 4.51 12.91 1.93
N HIS A 102 4.12 13.95 2.67
CA HIS A 102 3.96 15.31 2.12
C HIS A 102 5.26 15.94 1.59
N LYS A 103 6.44 15.40 1.95
CA LYS A 103 7.75 16.00 1.61
C LYS A 103 8.79 15.01 1.09
N GLY A 104 8.39 13.78 0.81
CA GLY A 104 9.28 12.71 0.39
C GLY A 104 10.18 12.21 1.51
N CYS A 105 10.70 10.99 1.34
CA CYS A 105 11.86 10.44 2.02
C CYS A 105 13.02 11.46 2.20
N TYR A 106 13.13 12.48 1.33
CA TYR A 106 14.11 13.56 1.44
C TYR A 106 14.00 14.37 2.73
N PHE A 107 12.81 14.82 3.12
CA PHE A 107 12.64 15.55 4.39
C PHE A 107 12.95 14.65 5.59
N TRP A 108 12.54 13.38 5.52
CA TRP A 108 12.76 12.41 6.59
C TRP A 108 14.20 11.94 6.70
N SER A 109 14.96 11.89 5.59
CA SER A 109 16.40 11.64 5.60
C SER A 109 17.20 12.73 6.33
N GLN A 110 16.61 13.92 6.50
CA GLN A 110 17.15 15.02 7.30
C GLN A 110 16.71 14.93 8.77
N THR A 111 15.88 13.96 9.13
CA THR A 111 15.46 13.64 10.51
C THR A 111 16.03 12.29 10.93
N LEU A 112 16.21 12.04 12.23
CA LEU A 112 16.68 10.73 12.73
C LEU A 112 15.60 9.62 12.66
N VAL A 113 14.48 9.84 11.95
CA VAL A 113 13.42 8.84 11.82
C VAL A 113 13.82 7.81 10.76
N PRO A 114 13.94 6.52 11.10
CA PRO A 114 14.39 5.51 10.15
C PRO A 114 13.31 5.22 9.10
N LEU A 115 13.73 5.03 7.85
CA LEU A 115 12.84 4.65 6.73
C LEU A 115 12.00 3.40 7.06
N SER A 116 12.57 2.44 7.79
CA SER A 116 11.87 1.23 8.23
C SER A 116 10.61 1.50 9.05
N ARG A 117 10.54 2.62 9.79
CA ARG A 117 9.36 2.99 10.55
C ARG A 117 8.19 3.38 9.64
N PHE A 118 8.45 4.08 8.54
CA PHE A 118 7.41 4.51 7.61
C PHE A 118 6.82 3.33 6.84
N GLU A 119 7.68 2.43 6.36
CA GLU A 119 7.27 1.17 5.74
C GLU A 119 6.44 0.33 6.72
N THR A 120 6.88 0.24 7.98
CA THR A 120 6.10 -0.47 9.02
C THR A 120 4.74 0.18 9.26
N GLN A 121 4.64 1.51 9.23
CA GLN A 121 3.36 2.20 9.37
C GLN A 121 2.44 1.97 8.17
N ALA A 122 3.00 2.00 6.95
CA ALA A 122 2.26 1.69 5.73
C ALA A 122 1.76 0.23 5.75
N ASP A 123 2.60 -0.72 6.18
CA ASP A 123 2.22 -2.13 6.33
C ASP A 123 1.12 -2.33 7.37
N LEU A 124 1.22 -1.67 8.52
CA LEU A 124 0.20 -1.77 9.57
C LEU A 124 -1.13 -1.15 9.13
N PHE A 125 -1.09 -0.02 8.41
CA PHE A 125 -2.27 0.58 7.79
C PHE A 125 -2.88 -0.33 6.73
N ALA A 126 -2.06 -0.93 5.86
CA ALA A 126 -2.50 -1.86 4.84
C ALA A 126 -3.15 -3.10 5.44
N TRP A 127 -2.52 -3.72 6.44
CA TRP A 127 -3.11 -4.83 7.19
C TRP A 127 -4.42 -4.42 7.86
N ALA A 128 -4.50 -3.25 8.49
CA ALA A 128 -5.74 -2.75 9.07
C ALA A 128 -6.87 -2.63 8.04
N ALA A 129 -6.53 -2.28 6.80
CA ALA A 129 -7.48 -2.15 5.70
C ALA A 129 -7.98 -3.51 5.19
N VAL A 130 -7.06 -4.48 5.03
CA VAL A 130 -7.37 -5.77 4.39
C VAL A 130 -7.71 -6.90 5.34
N LEU A 131 -7.46 -6.75 6.65
CA LEU A 131 -7.69 -7.82 7.63
C LEU A 131 -9.12 -8.38 7.61
N PRO A 132 -10.20 -7.57 7.49
CA PRO A 132 -11.55 -8.11 7.35
C PRO A 132 -11.72 -9.01 6.12
N LEU A 133 -11.15 -8.59 4.97
CA LEU A 133 -11.19 -9.39 3.74
C LEU A 133 -10.40 -10.70 3.88
N TRP A 134 -9.26 -10.65 4.58
CA TRP A 134 -8.44 -11.82 4.88
C TRP A 134 -9.21 -12.82 5.76
N GLU A 135 -9.88 -12.34 6.80
CA GLU A 135 -10.67 -13.16 7.72
C GLU A 135 -11.90 -13.79 7.03
N GLU A 136 -12.56 -13.05 6.14
CA GLU A 136 -13.72 -13.52 5.37
C GLU A 136 -13.36 -14.57 4.32
N ALA A 137 -12.18 -14.48 3.70
CA ALA A 137 -11.75 -15.40 2.65
C ALA A 137 -11.45 -16.83 3.17
N GLY A 138 -11.24 -17.01 4.48
CA GLY A 138 -10.76 -18.29 5.01
C GLY A 138 -9.35 -18.65 4.55
N THR A 139 -8.79 -19.75 5.05
CA THR A 139 -7.39 -20.18 4.85
C THR A 139 -7.10 -20.74 3.44
N GLU A 140 -7.79 -20.27 2.40
CA GLU A 140 -7.56 -20.68 1.01
C GLU A 140 -6.73 -19.62 0.26
N TRP A 141 -5.44 -19.52 0.58
CA TRP A 141 -4.43 -18.76 -0.18
C TRP A 141 -3.13 -19.55 -0.31
#